data_AF-A0A7C6FT91-F1
#
_entry.id   AF-A0A7C6FT91-F1
#
_cell.length_a   1.000
_cell.length_b   1.000
_cell.length_c   1.000
_cell.angle_alpha   90.00
_cell.angle_beta   90.00
_cell.angle_gamma   90.00
#
_symmetry.space_group_name_H-M   'P 1'
#
loop_
_entity.id
_entity.type
_entity.pdbx_description
1 polymer ?
#
loop_
_entity_poly.entity_id
_entity_poly.type
_entity_poly.pdbx_seq_one_letter_code
_entity_poly.pdbx_strand_id
1 'polypeptide(L)' 'MEKFHYLFEPILIGEILVPNRICHVPTITSSSHIDGSVSEKNINHYSTIAKGGT' A
#
# COMPACT_ATOMS: atom_id res chain seq x y z
N MET A 1 8.38 19.82 9.30
CA MET A 1 7.26 18.85 9.22
C MET A 1 5.94 19.51 8.89
N GLU A 2 5.67 20.74 9.36
CA GLU A 2 4.48 21.55 9.00
C GLU A 2 4.08 21.48 7.52
N LYS A 3 5.03 21.60 6.59
CA LYS A 3 4.75 21.66 5.13
C LYS A 3 4.00 20.45 4.54
N PHE A 4 4.01 19.29 5.22
CA PHE A 4 3.42 18.04 4.70
C PHE A 4 2.38 17.42 5.63
N HIS A 5 1.83 18.18 6.58
CA HIS A 5 0.92 17.63 7.58
C HIS A 5 -0.28 16.88 6.97
N TYR A 6 -0.85 17.39 5.87
CA TYR A 6 -1.93 16.74 5.13
C TYR A 6 -1.60 15.32 4.63
N LEU A 7 -0.33 14.97 4.40
CA LEU A 7 0.03 13.61 3.97
C LEU A 7 -0.24 12.57 5.05
N PHE A 8 -0.22 12.97 6.32
CA PHE A 8 -0.37 12.09 7.48
C PHE A 8 -1.72 12.28 8.20
N GLU A 9 -2.62 13.07 7.63
CA GLU A 9 -3.98 13.21 8.11
C GLU A 9 -4.91 12.18 7.47
N PRO A 10 -5.89 11.64 8.21
CA PRO A 10 -6.89 10.75 7.65
C PRO A 10 -7.72 11.39 6.53
N ILE A 11 -8.22 10.55 5.63
CA ILE A 11 -9.14 10.95 4.56
C ILE A 11 -10.19 9.86 4.33
N LEU A 12 -11.43 10.27 4.11
CA LEU A 12 -12.49 9.36 3.67
C LEU A 12 -12.45 9.23 2.14
N ILE A 13 -12.27 8.01 1.63
CA ILE A 13 -12.29 7.69 0.20
C ILE A 13 -13.46 6.73 -0.05
N GLY A 14 -14.52 7.23 -0.68
CA GLY A 14 -15.79 6.51 -0.77
C GLY A 14 -16.34 6.22 0.63
N GLU A 15 -16.36 4.95 1.02
CA GLU A 15 -16.83 4.47 2.32
C GLU A 15 -15.69 4.08 3.28
N ILE A 16 -14.43 4.21 2.87
CA ILE A 16 -13.26 3.76 3.65
C ILE A 16 -12.53 4.97 4.25
N LEU A 17 -12.35 4.97 5.56
CA LEU A 17 -11.46 5.90 6.25
C LEU A 17 -10.01 5.39 6.14
N VAL A 18 -9.18 6.09 5.37
CA VAL A 18 -7.75 5.78 5.21
C VAL A 18 -6.95 6.62 6.22
N PRO A 19 -5.97 6.05 6.94
CA PRO A 19 -5.29 6.75 8.04
C PRO A 19 -4.32 7.85 7.56
N ASN A 20 -3.87 7.82 6.31
CA ASN A 20 -2.98 8.81 5.73
C ASN A 20 -3.19 8.89 4.21
N ARG A 21 -2.52 9.84 3.56
CA ARG A 21 -2.65 10.10 2.11
C ARG A 21 -1.46 9.56 1.31
N ILE A 22 -0.72 8.59 1.87
CA ILE A 22 0.41 7.93 1.21
C ILE A 22 -0.10 6.65 0.55
N CYS A 23 0.12 6.52 -0.76
CA CYS A 23 -0.40 5.40 -1.55
C CYS A 23 0.75 4.65 -2.24
N HIS A 24 0.77 3.32 -2.12
CA HIS A 24 1.58 2.47 -2.98
C HIS A 24 0.81 2.21 -4.27
N VAL A 25 1.27 2.83 -5.37
CA VAL A 25 0.62 2.76 -6.68
C VAL A 25 0.78 1.37 -7.32
N PRO A 26 -0.10 0.99 -8.28
CA PRO A 26 0.03 -0.28 -8.99
C PRO A 26 1.42 -0.46 -9.59
N THR A 27 2.12 -1.51 -9.15
CA THR A 27 3.50 -1.79 -9.52
C THR A 27 3.63 -3.28 -9.89
N ILE A 28 4.19 -3.58 -11.06
CA ILE A 28 4.44 -4.96 -11.50
C ILE A 28 5.69 -5.48 -10.77
N THR A 29 5.56 -6.64 -10.12
CA THR A 29 6.67 -7.27 -9.38
C THR A 29 7.26 -8.50 -10.07
N SER A 30 6.66 -8.96 -11.18
CA SER A 30 7.06 -10.17 -11.92
C SER A 30 7.30 -11.39 -11.02
N SER A 31 6.54 -11.50 -9.92
CA SER A 31 6.77 -12.46 -8.85
C SER A 31 5.69 -13.54 -8.73
N SER A 32 4.67 -13.52 -9.58
CA SER A 32 3.63 -14.56 -9.61
C SER A 32 4.19 -15.91 -10.06
N HIS A 33 3.42 -16.99 -9.81
CA HIS A 33 3.69 -18.29 -10.40
C HIS A 33 3.51 -18.25 -11.93
N ILE A 34 4.00 -19.28 -12.64
CA ILE A 34 3.95 -19.35 -14.12
C ILE A 34 2.52 -19.34 -14.67
N ASP A 35 1.56 -19.81 -13.88
CA ASP A 35 0.12 -19.81 -14.20
C ASP A 35 -0.57 -18.48 -13.86
N GLY A 36 0.19 -17.49 -13.35
CA GLY A 36 -0.33 -16.19 -12.93
C GLY A 36 -0.92 -16.17 -11.52
N SER A 37 -0.94 -17.29 -10.80
CA SER A 37 -1.42 -17.32 -9.42
C SER A 37 -0.49 -16.56 -8.47
N VAL A 38 -1.07 -16.02 -7.39
CA VAL A 38 -0.36 -15.23 -6.38
C VAL A 38 0.68 -16.09 -5.68
N SER A 39 1.94 -15.65 -5.67
CA SER A 39 3.00 -16.36 -4.95
C SER A 39 3.17 -15.87 -3.52
N GLU A 40 3.87 -16.66 -2.71
CA GLU A 40 4.29 -16.25 -1.37
C GLU A 40 5.12 -14.95 -1.38
N LYS A 41 5.90 -14.70 -2.44
CA LYS A 41 6.64 -13.45 -2.60
C LYS A 41 5.71 -12.25 -2.75
N ASN A 42 4.60 -12.40 -3.47
CA ASN A 42 3.58 -11.35 -3.55
C ASN A 42 2.96 -11.08 -2.17
N ILE A 43 2.59 -12.13 -1.44
CA ILE A 43 2.00 -12.00 -0.09
C ILE A 43 2.97 -11.28 0.84
N ASN A 44 4.23 -11.70 0.88
CA ASN A 44 5.25 -11.10 1.74
C ASN A 44 5.53 -9.63 1.37
N HIS A 45 5.56 -9.31 0.07
CA HIS A 45 5.77 -7.94 -0.41
C HIS A 45 4.66 -7.00 0.07
N TYR A 46 3.39 -7.32 -0.22
CA TYR A 46 2.27 -6.45 0.16
C TYR A 46 2.03 -6.46 1.67
N SER A 47 2.25 -7.57 2.38
CA SER A 47 2.18 -7.61 3.85
C SER A 47 3.23 -6.71 4.49
N THR A 48 4.42 -6.61 3.90
CA THR A 48 5.48 -5.72 4.41
C THR A 48 5.13 -4.26 4.17
N ILE A 49 4.63 -3.90 2.98
CA ILE A 49 4.18 -2.54 2.67
C ILE A 49 3.02 -2.13 3.59
N ALA A 50 2.07 -3.03 3.83
CA ALA A 50 0.89 -2.77 4.66
C ALA A 50 1.23 -2.50 6.13
N LYS A 51 2.40 -2.92 6.63
CA LYS A 51 2.86 -2.54 7.99
C LYS A 51 3.07 -1.03 8.13
N GLY A 52 3.21 -0.29 7.02
CA GLY A 52 3.42 1.15 7.03
C GLY A 52 4.77 1.54 7.64
N GLY A 53 4.85 2.74 8.20
CA GLY A 53 6.08 3.29 8.80
C GLY A 53 5.95 4.76 9.21
N THR A 54 4.74 5.19 9.55
CA THR A 54 4.38 6.56 9.93
C THR A 54 3.80 6.57 11.32
#